data_AF-A0A925FDJ7-F1
#
_entry.id   AF-A0A925FDJ7-F1
#
_cell.length_a   1.000
_cell.length_b   1.000
_cell.length_c   1.000
_cell.angle_alpha   90.00
_cell.angle_beta   90.00
_cell.angle_gamma   90.00
#
_symmetry.space_group_name_H-M   'P 1'
#
loop_
_entity.id
_entity.type
_entity.pdbx_description
1 polymer ?
#
loop_
_entity_poly.entity_id
_entity_poly.type
_entity_poly.pdbx_seq_one_letter_code
_entity_poly.pdbx_strand_id
1 'polypeptide(L)' 'EIDLLLNYNLSKFVNLELGYSHLQATNSLEFSKLGSMDKAKHSANWAYLMVNIRPDFFYAKPVAIKQ' A
#
# COMPACT_ATOMS: atom_id res chain seq x y z
N GLU A 1 15.78 2.40 -0.69
CA GLU A 1 14.37 2.03 -0.88
C GLU A 1 13.65 3.23 -1.44
N ILE A 2 12.79 3.02 -2.43
CA ILE A 2 11.93 4.06 -3.00
C ILE A 2 10.52 3.48 -2.98
N ASP A 3 9.65 4.11 -2.20
CA ASP A 3 8.23 3.78 -2.14
C ASP A 3 7.44 4.90 -2.80
N LEU A 4 6.59 4.50 -3.74
CA LEU A 4 5.68 5.36 -4.46
C LEU A 4 4.27 4.89 -4.17
N LEU A 5 3.52 5.74 -3.48
CA LEU A 5 2.11 5.51 -3.18
C LEU A 5 1.28 6.60 -3.85
N LEU A 6 0.44 6.22 -4.80
CA LEU A 6 -0.48 7.11 -5.49
C LEU A 6 -1.90 6.77 -5.07
N ASN A 7 -2.56 7.72 -4.41
CA ASN A 7 -3.96 7.61 -4.00
C ASN A 7 -4.80 8.60 -4.80
N TYR A 8 -5.81 8.09 -5.48
CA TYR A 8 -6.74 8.90 -6.26
C TYR A 8 -8.18 8.57 -5.90
N ASN A 9 -8.90 9.57 -5.39
CA ASN A 9 -10.32 9.45 -5.09
C ASN A 9 -11.14 9.75 -6.35
N LEU A 10 -11.64 8.70 -7.00
CA LEU A 10 -12.52 8.85 -8.17
C LEU A 10 -13.90 9.38 -7.77
N SER A 11 -14.40 8.97 -6.61
CA SER A 11 -15.71 9.37 -6.09
C SER A 11 -15.75 9.22 -4.57
N LYS A 12 -16.82 9.70 -3.93
CA LYS A 12 -17.07 9.54 -2.48
C LYS A 12 -17.07 8.08 -2.01
N PHE A 13 -17.32 7.15 -2.93
CA PHE A 13 -17.44 5.71 -2.69
C PHE A 13 -16.39 4.88 -3.44
N VAL A 14 -15.52 5.47 -4.26
CA VAL A 14 -14.44 4.76 -4.97
C VAL A 14 -13.11 5.47 -4.79
N ASN A 15 -12.13 4.73 -4.27
CA ASN A 15 -10.74 5.14 -4.17
C ASN A 15 -9.85 4.15 -4.94
N LEU A 16 -8.83 4.68 -5.60
CA LEU A 16 -7.80 3.92 -6.29
C LEU A 16 -6.47 4.16 -5.59
N GLU A 17 -5.81 3.09 -5.19
CA GLU A 17 -4.51 3.11 -4.53
C GLU A 17 -3.52 2.29 -5.35
N LEU A 18 -2.45 2.92 -5.83
CA LEU A 18 -1.33 2.27 -6.50
C LEU A 18 -0.12 2.36 -5.57
N GLY A 19 0.43 1.21 -5.20
CA GLY A 19 1.66 1.12 -4.43
C GLY A 19 2.76 0.50 -5.28
N TYR A 20 3.94 1.11 -5.31
CA TYR A 20 5.14 0.57 -5.92
C TYR A 20 6.30 0.77 -4.96
N SER A 21 7.07 -0.28 -4.72
CA SER A 21 8.26 -0.21 -3.87
C SER A 21 9.45 -0.84 -4.59
N HIS A 22 10.56 -0.14 -4.51
CA HIS A 22 11.85 -0.55 -5.03
C HIS A 22 12.87 -0.57 -3.89
N LEU A 23 13.21 -1.76 -3.43
CA LEU A 23 14.22 -1.98 -2.41
C LEU A 23 15.52 -2.42 -3.09
N GLN A 24 16.57 -1.62 -2.89
CA GLN A 24 17.93 -1.98 -3.21
C GLN A 24 18.67 -2.30 -1.92
N ALA A 25 18.92 -3.59 -1.69
CA ALA A 25 19.66 -4.11 -0.56
C ALA A 25 21.16 -3.80 -0.72
N THR A 26 21.87 -3.60 0.38
CA THR A 26 23.33 -3.46 0.39
C THR A 26 23.99 -4.75 0.86
N ASN A 27 25.28 -4.93 0.58
CA ASN A 27 26.04 -6.10 1.05
C ASN A 27 26.01 -6.24 2.58
N SER A 28 25.91 -5.12 3.31
CA SER A 28 25.71 -5.13 4.77
C SER A 28 24.36 -5.73 5.17
N LEU A 29 23.30 -5.51 4.40
CA LEU A 29 21.97 -6.10 4.62
C LEU A 29 21.94 -7.58 4.21
N GLU A 30 22.65 -7.97 3.15
CA GLU A 30 22.80 -9.39 2.80
C GLU A 30 23.56 -10.14 3.89
N PHE A 31 24.68 -9.59 4.36
CA PHE A 31 25.49 -10.21 5.40
C PHE A 31 24.71 -10.36 6.71
N SER A 32 23.93 -9.35 7.11
CA SER A 32 23.11 -9.44 8.32
C SER A 32 21.96 -10.44 8.22
N LYS A 33 21.41 -10.67 7.01
CA LYS A 33 20.23 -11.50 6.79
C LYS A 33 20.55 -12.94 6.37
N LEU A 34 21.68 -13.17 5.70
CA LEU A 34 22.07 -14.45 5.10
C LEU A 34 23.49 -14.90 5.48
N GLY A 35 24.29 -14.04 6.14
CA GLY A 35 25.68 -14.37 6.49
C GLY A 35 26.63 -14.46 5.30
N SER A 36 26.16 -14.13 4.10
CA SER A 36 26.93 -14.08 2.85
C SER A 36 27.01 -12.67 2.30
N MET A 37 28.01 -12.42 1.47
CA MET A 37 28.10 -11.23 0.63
C MET A 37 28.11 -11.68 -0.83
N ASP A 38 27.44 -10.94 -1.70
CA ASP A 38 27.39 -11.14 -3.16
C ASP A 38 26.73 -12.43 -3.65
N LYS A 39 25.95 -13.12 -2.81
CA LYS A 39 25.25 -14.36 -3.20
C LYS A 39 23.76 -14.17 -3.44
N ALA A 40 23.17 -13.09 -2.93
CA ALA A 40 21.74 -12.82 -3.05
C ALA A 40 21.45 -11.70 -4.05
N LYS A 41 20.27 -11.76 -4.67
CA LYS A 41 19.77 -10.68 -5.52
C LYS A 41 19.43 -9.47 -4.65
N HIS A 42 20.14 -8.37 -4.83
CA HIS A 42 19.95 -7.15 -4.04
C HIS A 42 18.79 -6.26 -4.50
N SER A 43 18.05 -6.64 -5.54
CA SER A 43 16.89 -5.90 -6.02
C SER A 43 15.60 -6.64 -5.69
N ALA A 44 14.77 -6.02 -4.85
CA ALA A 44 13.42 -6.47 -4.52
C ALA A 44 12.42 -5.39 -4.91
N ASN A 45 11.60 -5.69 -5.92
CA ASN A 45 10.62 -4.75 -6.45
C ASN A 45 9.23 -5.37 -6.30
N TRP A 46 8.28 -4.62 -5.78
CA TRP A 46 6.88 -5.05 -5.76
C TRP A 46 5.96 -3.89 -6.13
N ALA A 47 4.83 -4.24 -6.75
CA ALA A 47 3.82 -3.29 -7.19
C ALA A 47 2.44 -3.87 -6.89
N TYR A 48 1.50 -3.04 -6.46
CA TYR A 48 0.10 -3.39 -6.33
C TYR A 48 -0.80 -2.26 -6.82
N LEU A 49 -2.00 -2.65 -7.21
CA LEU A 49 -3.11 -1.75 -7.53
C LEU A 49 -4.32 -2.22 -6.72
N MET A 50 -4.86 -1.35 -5.91
CA MET A 50 -6.06 -1.57 -5.11
C MET A 50 -7.17 -0.64 -5.59
N VAL A 51 -8.34 -1.22 -5.82
CA VAL A 51 -9.58 -0.48 -6.04
C VAL A 51 -10.45 -0.68 -4.81
N ASN A 52 -10.71 0.39 -4.09
CA ASN A 52 -11.50 0.38 -2.87
C ASN A 52 -12.89 0.95 -3.15
N ILE A 53 -13.92 0.10 -3.09
CA ILE A 53 -15.31 0.46 -3.34
C ILE A 53 -16.07 0.36 -2.02
N ARG A 54 -16.48 1.49 -1.46
CA ARG A 54 -17.21 1.60 -0.19
C ARG A 54 -18.54 2.29 -0.44
N PRO A 55 -19.59 1.55 -0.85
CA PRO A 55 -20.88 2.15 -1.13
C PRO A 55 -21.60 2.46 0.19
N ASP A 56 -22.09 3.69 0.33
CA ASP A 56 -22.84 4.14 1.50
C ASP A 56 -24.35 3.95 1.26
N PHE A 57 -24.82 2.70 1.29
CA PHE A 57 -26.23 2.35 1.07
C PHE A 57 -27.13 2.59 2.29
N PHE A 58 -26.55 2.72 3.48
CA PHE A 58 -27.27 2.75 4.75
C PHE A 58 -27.04 4.02 5.58
N TYR A 59 -26.72 5.15 4.94
CA TYR A 59 -26.74 6.46 5.63
C TYR A 59 -28.19 6.86 5.94
N ALA A 60 -28.79 6.21 6.94
CA ALA A 60 -30.00 6.70 7.59
C ALA A 60 -29.58 7.86 8.48
N LYS A 61 -30.04 9.07 8.17
CA LYS A 61 -29.89 10.21 9.10
C LYS A 61 -30.42 9.75 10.47
N PRO A 62 -29.62 9.84 11.55
CA PRO A 62 -30.10 9.46 12.87
C PRO A 62 -31.33 10.31 13.19
N VAL A 63 -32.49 9.65 13.28
CA VAL A 63 -33.73 10.30 13.70
C VAL A 63 -33.57 10.59 15.18
N ALA A 64 -33.51 11.86 15.54
CA ALA A 64 -33.53 12.26 16.94
C ALA A 64 -34.81 11.72 17.58
N ILE A 65 -34.67 10.76 18.49
CA ILE A 65 -35.76 10.31 19.33
C ILE A 65 -36.06 11.48 20.28
N LYS A 66 -37.13 12.23 20.01
CA LYS A 66 -37.64 13.21 20.96
C LYS A 66 -38.16 12.43 22.17
N GLN A 67 -37.45 12.56 23.30
CA GLN A 67 -37.93 12.17 24.61
C GLN A 67 -39.03 13.13 25.08
#